data_AF-A0A8T5GLS3-F1
#
_entry.id   AF-A0A8T5GLS3-F1
#
_cell.length_a   1.000
_cell.length_b   1.000
_cell.length_c   1.000
_cell.angle_alpha   90.00
_cell.angle_beta   90.00
_cell.angle_gamma   90.00
#
_symmetry.space_group_name_H-M   'P 1'
#
loop_
_entity.id
_entity.type
_entity.pdbx_description
1 polymer ?
#
loop_
_entity_poly.entity_id
_entity_poly.type
_entity_poly.pdbx_seq_one_letter_code
_entity_poly.pdbx_strand_id
1 'polypeptide(L)'
;MNLEQFFEEEKHTTLDQKWGTDKEKQTRLRIKLTIAAYAYEIMNHSIMSDADFDKKCLEVDLSIDTGNTELDSFFRKEFDPSTGQWIHNHPEKRKIGYLLDKYYNVQNN
;
A
#
# COMPACT_ATOMS: atom_id res chain seq x y z
N MET A 1 -11.50 43.69 -12.42
CA MET A 1 -10.61 42.59 -12.00
C MET A 1 -9.37 43.22 -11.38
N ASN A 2 -9.16 43.00 -10.09
CA ASN A 2 -8.01 43.51 -9.33
C ASN A 2 -6.85 42.52 -9.40
N LEU A 3 -5.60 43.01 -9.29
CA LEU A 3 -4.39 42.18 -9.21
C LEU A 3 -4.50 41.12 -8.09
N GLU A 4 -5.11 41.46 -6.95
CA GLU A 4 -5.31 40.52 -5.84
C GLU A 4 -6.22 39.35 -6.20
N GLN A 5 -7.25 39.60 -7.04
CA GLN A 5 -8.19 38.57 -7.48
C GLN A 5 -7.54 37.59 -8.47
N PHE A 6 -6.55 38.06 -9.24
CA PHE A 6 -5.73 37.24 -10.15
C PHE A 6 -4.79 36.30 -9.38
N PHE A 7 -4.18 36.78 -8.28
CA PHE A 7 -3.34 35.94 -7.42
C PHE A 7 -4.14 34.99 -6.51
N GLU A 8 -5.41 35.28 -6.21
CA GLU A 8 -6.31 34.34 -5.52
C GLU A 8 -6.75 33.17 -6.40
N GLU A 9 -6.98 33.40 -7.70
CA GLU A 9 -7.27 32.33 -8.68
C GLU A 9 -6.06 31.39 -8.87
N GLU A 10 -4.83 31.90 -8.85
CA GLU A 10 -3.63 31.06 -8.90
C GLU A 10 -3.42 30.21 -7.63
N LYS A 11 -3.80 30.71 -6.45
CA LYS A 11 -3.74 29.92 -5.19
C LYS A 11 -4.74 28.76 -5.15
N HIS A 12 -5.86 28.86 -5.86
CA HIS A 12 -6.78 27.73 -6.00
C HIS A 12 -6.37 26.76 -7.13
N THR A 13 -5.39 27.15 -7.95
CA THR A 13 -4.80 26.31 -9.01
C THR A 13 -3.54 25.57 -8.56
N THR A 14 -3.13 25.69 -7.30
CA THR A 14 -2.35 24.64 -6.64
C THR A 14 -3.32 23.63 -6.02
N LEU A 15 -4.01 22.90 -6.91
CA LEU A 15 -4.51 21.59 -6.56
C LEU A 15 -3.32 20.81 -6.00
N ASP A 16 -3.29 20.71 -4.68
CA ASP A 16 -2.67 19.63 -3.93
C ASP A 16 -3.02 18.34 -4.68
N GLN A 17 -2.20 17.97 -5.66
CA GLN A 17 -2.55 17.00 -6.68
C GLN A 17 -2.39 15.64 -6.03
N LYS A 18 -3.38 15.31 -5.18
CA LYS A 18 -3.48 14.08 -4.42
C LYS A 18 -3.52 12.97 -5.46
N TRP A 19 -2.37 12.36 -5.71
CA TRP A 19 -2.19 11.34 -6.74
C TRP A 19 -3.25 10.24 -6.59
N GLY A 20 -3.91 9.87 -7.68
CA GLY A 20 -4.82 8.73 -7.79
C GLY A 20 -6.17 8.90 -7.09
N THR A 21 -7.15 8.12 -7.58
CA THR A 21 -8.42 7.88 -6.89
C THR A 21 -8.19 7.15 -5.56
N ASP A 22 -9.16 7.23 -4.63
CA ASP A 22 -9.06 6.54 -3.34
C ASP A 22 -8.85 5.02 -3.49
N LYS A 23 -9.43 4.45 -4.56
CA LYS A 23 -9.20 3.07 -4.98
C LYS A 23 -7.72 2.80 -5.27
N GLU A 24 -7.08 3.61 -6.10
CA GLU A 24 -5.68 3.43 -6.48
C GLU A 24 -4.74 3.58 -5.28
N LYS A 25 -5.06 4.51 -4.37
CA LYS A 25 -4.32 4.68 -3.10
C LYS A 25 -4.40 3.43 -2.24
N GLN A 26 -5.59 2.89 -2.04
CA GLN A 26 -5.81 1.66 -1.27
C GLN A 26 -5.13 0.46 -1.93
N THR A 27 -5.24 0.31 -3.26
CA THR A 27 -4.55 -0.75 -4.00
C THR A 27 -3.04 -0.67 -3.76
N ARG A 28 -2.43 0.51 -3.93
CA ARG A 28 -1.00 0.70 -3.73
C ARG A 28 -0.58 0.44 -2.29
N LEU A 29 -1.38 0.89 -1.33
CA LEU A 29 -1.09 0.74 0.09
C LEU A 29 -1.14 -0.74 0.51
N ARG A 30 -2.16 -1.48 0.08
CA ARG A 30 -2.28 -2.93 0.30
C ARG A 30 -1.13 -3.70 -0.33
N ILE A 31 -0.74 -3.38 -1.57
CA ILE A 31 0.43 -3.99 -2.21
C ILE A 31 1.69 -3.73 -1.39
N LYS A 32 1.88 -2.50 -0.90
CA LYS A 32 3.05 -2.13 -0.10
C LYS A 32 3.13 -2.91 1.22
N LEU A 33 2.01 -3.03 1.92
CA LEU A 33 1.90 -3.83 3.14
C LEU A 33 2.15 -5.32 2.87
N THR A 34 1.61 -5.84 1.78
CA THR A 34 1.80 -7.23 1.35
C THR A 34 3.28 -7.55 1.10
N ILE A 35 3.98 -6.66 0.39
CA ILE A 35 5.41 -6.82 0.13
C ILE A 35 6.21 -6.70 1.43
N ALA A 36 5.84 -5.77 2.32
CA ALA A 36 6.51 -5.59 3.61
C ALA A 36 6.36 -6.80 4.53
N ALA A 37 5.13 -7.30 4.69
CA ALA A 37 4.83 -8.50 5.45
C ALA A 37 5.56 -9.72 4.86
N TYR A 38 5.58 -9.87 3.53
CA TYR A 38 6.30 -10.96 2.87
C TYR A 38 7.81 -10.90 3.12
N ALA A 39 8.41 -9.72 3.00
CA ALA A 39 9.84 -9.54 3.23
C ALA A 39 10.21 -9.91 4.68
N TYR A 40 9.41 -9.45 5.65
CA TYR A 40 9.64 -9.70 7.06
C TYR A 40 9.45 -11.18 7.43
N GLU A 41 8.31 -11.77 7.06
CA GLU A 41 7.91 -13.12 7.48
C GLU A 41 8.63 -14.23 6.70
N ILE A 42 8.88 -14.03 5.40
CA ILE A 42 9.42 -15.08 4.52
C ILE A 42 10.92 -14.90 4.27
N MET A 43 11.37 -13.67 4.02
CA MET A 43 12.78 -13.39 3.69
C MET A 43 13.61 -12.94 4.90
N ASN A 44 12.98 -12.82 6.08
CA ASN A 44 13.61 -12.28 7.30
C ASN A 44 14.32 -10.94 7.05
N HIS A 45 13.75 -10.12 6.16
CA HIS A 45 14.30 -8.85 5.70
C HIS A 45 13.28 -7.74 5.90
N SER A 46 13.66 -6.70 6.64
CA SER A 46 12.79 -5.56 6.89
C SER A 46 13.01 -4.47 5.82
N ILE A 47 11.99 -4.22 5.00
CA ILE A 47 11.98 -3.13 4.01
C ILE A 47 11.40 -1.82 4.56
N MET A 48 10.76 -1.88 5.74
CA MET A 48 10.19 -0.73 6.44
C MET A 48 10.17 -1.00 7.95
N SER A 49 10.33 0.05 8.73
CA SER A 49 10.27 -0.02 10.20
C SER A 49 8.87 -0.43 10.67
N ASP A 50 8.80 -1.13 11.80
CA ASP A 50 7.53 -1.58 12.41
C ASP A 50 6.56 -0.40 12.62
N ALA A 51 7.05 0.74 13.10
CA ALA A 51 6.23 1.94 13.29
C ALA A 51 5.63 2.49 11.98
N ASP A 52 6.35 2.39 10.86
CA ASP A 52 5.85 2.79 9.54
C ASP A 52 4.82 1.79 9.01
N PHE A 53 5.01 0.51 9.31
CA PHE A 53 4.07 -0.55 8.98
C PHE A 53 2.75 -0.36 9.75
N ASP A 54 2.82 -0.19 11.07
CA ASP A 54 1.66 0.06 11.93
C ASP A 54 0.84 1.25 11.46
N LYS A 55 1.52 2.37 11.16
CA LYS A 55 0.85 3.56 10.64
C LYS A 55 0.13 3.30 9.32
N LYS A 56 0.74 2.52 8.42
CA LYS A 56 0.12 2.16 7.13
C LYS A 56 -1.05 1.21 7.32
N CYS A 57 -0.98 0.28 8.25
CA CYS A 57 -2.09 -0.60 8.58
C CYS A 57 -3.33 0.19 9.02
N LEU A 58 -3.14 1.27 9.78
CA LEU A 58 -4.25 2.17 10.19
C LEU A 58 -4.85 2.96 9.02
N GLU A 59 -4.14 3.14 7.92
CA GLU A 59 -4.61 3.83 6.70
C GLU A 59 -5.37 2.88 5.75
N VAL A 60 -5.35 1.56 6.00
CA VAL A 60 -6.08 0.58 5.18
C VAL A 60 -7.57 0.72 5.39
N ASP A 61 -8.29 0.93 4.30
CA ASP A 61 -9.74 0.89 4.28
C ASP A 61 -10.22 -0.35 3.50
N LEU A 62 -10.82 -1.31 4.20
CA LEU A 62 -11.37 -2.55 3.65
C LEU A 62 -12.74 -2.35 2.99
N SER A 63 -13.38 -1.20 3.17
CA SER A 63 -14.66 -0.84 2.52
C SER A 63 -14.48 -0.49 1.05
N ILE A 64 -13.27 -0.05 0.65
CA ILE A 64 -12.94 0.31 -0.73
C ILE A 64 -12.52 -0.95 -1.51
N ASP A 65 -13.29 -1.31 -2.53
CA ASP A 65 -12.93 -2.39 -3.45
C ASP A 65 -11.82 -1.94 -4.42
N THR A 66 -10.70 -2.67 -4.41
CA THR A 66 -9.56 -2.43 -5.31
C THR A 66 -9.81 -2.97 -6.72
N GLY A 67 -10.94 -3.64 -6.93
CA GLY A 67 -11.36 -4.18 -8.22
C GLY A 67 -10.83 -5.58 -8.49
N ASN A 68 -10.15 -6.19 -7.52
CA ASN A 68 -9.74 -7.58 -7.57
C ASN A 68 -10.48 -8.33 -6.46
N THR A 69 -11.63 -8.91 -6.80
CA THR A 69 -12.55 -9.54 -5.85
C THR A 69 -11.89 -10.62 -5.00
N GLU A 70 -10.90 -11.35 -5.54
CA GLU A 70 -10.18 -12.39 -4.80
C GLU A 70 -9.29 -11.78 -3.72
N LEU A 71 -8.49 -10.76 -4.07
CA LEU A 71 -7.64 -10.05 -3.12
C LEU A 71 -8.45 -9.23 -2.12
N ASP A 72 -9.53 -8.56 -2.55
CA ASP A 72 -10.44 -7.83 -1.68
C ASP A 72 -11.08 -8.79 -0.65
N SER A 73 -11.48 -10.00 -1.07
CA SER A 73 -12.03 -11.02 -0.17
C SER A 73 -10.98 -11.58 0.79
N PHE A 74 -9.75 -11.79 0.31
CA PHE A 74 -8.62 -12.22 1.14
C PHE A 74 -8.33 -11.18 2.23
N PHE A 75 -8.17 -9.90 1.85
CA PHE A 75 -7.93 -8.82 2.80
C PHE A 75 -9.07 -8.72 3.82
N ARG A 76 -10.34 -8.83 3.41
CA ARG A 76 -11.45 -8.77 4.37
C ARG A 76 -11.49 -9.93 5.38
N LYS A 77 -10.93 -11.09 5.04
CA LYS A 77 -10.97 -12.29 5.88
C LYS A 77 -9.73 -12.46 6.75
N GLU A 78 -8.56 -12.20 6.17
CA GLU A 78 -7.27 -12.56 6.75
C GLU A 78 -6.47 -11.34 7.23
N PHE A 79 -6.72 -10.13 6.71
CA PHE A 79 -5.92 -8.96 7.07
C PHE A 79 -6.07 -8.62 8.55
N ASP A 80 -4.94 -8.68 9.26
CA ASP A 80 -4.82 -8.24 10.62
C ASP A 80 -3.77 -7.10 10.67
N PRO A 81 -4.14 -5.89 11.13
CA PRO A 81 -3.19 -4.77 11.20
C PRO A 81 -2.09 -4.99 12.24
N SER A 82 -2.27 -5.89 13.21
CA SER A 82 -1.32 -6.17 14.29
C SER A 82 -0.29 -7.26 13.95
N THR A 83 -0.45 -8.01 12.84
CA THR A 83 0.48 -9.08 12.47
C THR A 83 0.71 -9.17 10.96
N GLY A 84 1.88 -9.66 10.53
CA GLY A 84 2.17 -9.96 9.12
C GLY A 84 1.75 -11.38 8.69
N GLN A 85 1.25 -12.20 9.61
CA GLN A 85 1.08 -13.65 9.43
C GLN A 85 0.12 -14.03 8.30
N TRP A 86 -0.84 -13.16 7.99
CA TRP A 86 -1.79 -13.36 6.89
C TRP A 86 -1.10 -13.54 5.53
N ILE A 87 0.13 -13.06 5.37
CA ILE A 87 0.90 -13.27 4.13
C ILE A 87 1.14 -14.76 3.82
N HIS A 88 1.16 -15.61 4.84
CA HIS A 88 1.22 -17.07 4.71
C HIS A 88 -0.05 -17.69 4.12
N ASN A 89 -1.14 -16.94 3.96
CA ASN A 89 -2.35 -17.38 3.28
C ASN A 89 -2.59 -16.65 1.95
N HIS A 90 -1.69 -15.73 1.56
CA HIS A 90 -1.89 -14.93 0.36
C HIS A 90 -1.97 -15.81 -0.92
N PRO A 91 -2.97 -15.62 -1.80
CA PRO A 91 -3.13 -16.46 -3.00
C PRO A 91 -1.95 -16.32 -3.98
N GLU A 92 -1.38 -15.12 -4.09
CA GLU A 92 -0.33 -14.80 -5.06
C GLU A 92 1.11 -14.67 -4.48
N LYS A 93 1.49 -15.44 -3.44
CA LYS A 93 2.83 -15.37 -2.82
C LYS A 93 3.99 -15.43 -3.81
N ARG A 94 3.91 -16.30 -4.81
CA ARG A 94 4.95 -16.44 -5.85
C ARG A 94 5.18 -15.13 -6.61
N LYS A 95 4.12 -14.38 -6.91
CA LYS A 95 4.22 -13.09 -7.60
C LYS A 95 4.84 -12.03 -6.69
N ILE A 96 4.48 -12.04 -5.40
CA ILE A 96 5.06 -11.12 -4.41
C ILE A 96 6.55 -11.35 -4.26
N GLY A 97 6.98 -12.62 -4.15
CA GLY A 97 8.40 -12.98 -4.12
C GLY A 97 9.15 -12.49 -5.36
N TYR A 98 8.58 -12.68 -6.55
CA TYR A 98 9.16 -12.16 -7.80
C TYR A 98 9.25 -10.62 -7.81
N LEU A 99 8.23 -9.92 -7.31
CA LEU A 99 8.25 -8.46 -7.21
C LEU A 99 9.32 -7.99 -6.23
N LEU A 100 9.40 -8.62 -5.06
CA LEU A 100 10.37 -8.27 -4.04
C LEU A 100 11.81 -8.49 -4.55
N ASP A 101 12.10 -9.64 -5.15
CA ASP A 101 13.38 -9.94 -5.79
C ASP A 101 13.73 -8.90 -6.86
N LYS A 102 12.79 -8.62 -7.79
CA LYS A 102 13.00 -7.69 -8.90
C LYS A 102 13.26 -6.25 -8.47
N TYR A 103 12.57 -5.77 -7.44
CA TYR A 103 12.64 -4.36 -7.03
C TYR A 103 13.66 -4.10 -5.92
N TYR A 104 13.90 -5.08 -5.06
CA TYR A 104 14.76 -4.91 -3.89
C TYR A 104 16.05 -5.73 -3.96
N ASN A 105 16.25 -6.55 -5.00
CA ASN A 105 17.42 -7.44 -5.17
C ASN A 105 17.76 -8.19 -3.87
N VAL A 106 16.73 -8.62 -3.14
CA VAL A 106 16.91 -9.41 -1.91
C VAL A 106 17.43 -10.78 -2.36
N GLN A 107 18.75 -10.90 -2.47
CA GLN A 107 19.41 -12.14 -2.83
C GLN A 107 19.03 -13.18 -1.78
N ASN A 108 18.26 -14.20 -2.21
CA ASN A 108 18.07 -15.41 -1.42
C ASN A 108 19.45 -16.04 -1.24
N ASN A 109 20.03 -15.90 -0.05
CA ASN A 109 21.22 -16.64 0.36
C ASN A 109 20.83 -18.04 0.82
#